data_AF-A0A6A6JWJ0-F1
#
_entry.id   AF-A0A6A6JWJ0-F1
#
_cell.length_a   1.000
_cell.length_b   1.000
_cell.length_c   1.000
_cell.angle_alpha   90.00
_cell.angle_beta   90.00
_cell.angle_gamma   90.00
#
_symmetry.space_group_name_H-M   'P 1'
#
loop_
_entity.id
_entity.type
_entity.pdbx_description
1 polymer ?
#
loop_
_entity_poly.entity_id
_entity_poly.type
_entity_poly.pdbx_seq_one_letter_code
_entity_poly.pdbx_strand_id
1 'polypeptide(L)'
;MHSSEDIAPGSDLTPRLGAIDITTIWHVINAGDKYLFSDDEELADPAREFFKLWYAQNVDLDSFTPDLATTTFARQLALPCHFFDHPEAFAAITKWLAYNCVGHIQESVPVKFKFVHLHLCPPDFVGPVNHARGSLKTTLHRGLWNRVGDLLKKGSNGIACAHWAETAGRYFGALTKLEVYPLELSFSKNSINTLLGWLGDFHLNNKIIGCYSCKADWNREVKSAVYRTRGHFDGLCIDCMDKSKIKNGRNDEDYWEKLGAVDGRFDKDCRIRHADNTWWVSWCGRDEHRRKLMDEKRAQERQE
;
A
#
# COMPACT_ATOMS: atom_id res chain seq x y z
N MET A 1 34.64 39.02 27.74
CA MET A 1 33.74 38.24 28.63
C MET A 1 32.64 37.65 27.76
N HIS A 2 32.89 36.47 27.21
CA HIS A 2 31.87 35.68 26.53
C HIS A 2 31.24 34.77 27.58
N SER A 3 30.00 35.05 27.96
CA SER A 3 29.17 34.13 28.72
C SER A 3 28.78 32.99 27.80
N SER A 4 29.40 31.83 27.99
CA SER A 4 28.86 30.56 27.53
C SER A 4 27.61 30.29 28.35
N GLU A 5 26.45 30.29 27.70
CA GLU A 5 25.24 29.72 28.30
C GLU A 5 25.33 28.21 28.13
N ASP A 6 25.68 27.55 29.23
CA ASP A 6 25.61 26.10 29.37
C ASP A 6 24.17 25.64 29.19
N ILE A 7 23.92 24.86 28.13
CA ILE A 7 22.65 24.16 27.94
C ILE A 7 22.62 22.97 28.90
N ALA A 8 21.73 23.05 29.89
CA ALA A 8 21.55 21.98 30.88
C ALA A 8 21.09 20.66 30.23
N PRO A 9 21.66 19.51 30.61
CA PRO A 9 21.23 18.21 30.12
C PRO A 9 19.89 17.86 30.77
N GLY A 10 18.83 17.76 29.96
CA GLY A 10 17.48 17.42 30.41
C GLY A 10 16.40 18.44 30.07
N SER A 11 16.67 19.42 29.18
CA SER A 11 15.59 20.26 28.65
C SER A 11 14.60 19.39 27.86
N ASP A 12 13.38 19.29 28.36
CA ASP A 12 12.25 18.61 27.74
C ASP A 12 12.05 19.14 26.31
N LEU A 13 12.51 18.37 25.31
CA LEU A 13 12.41 18.70 23.88
C LEU A 13 10.98 18.52 23.36
N THR A 14 10.08 17.93 24.15
CA THR A 14 8.73 17.55 23.70
C THR A 14 7.83 18.70 23.27
N PRO A 15 7.86 19.94 23.85
CA PRO A 15 6.97 21.02 23.41
C PRO A 15 7.37 21.68 22.08
N ARG A 16 8.57 21.39 21.56
CA ARG A 16 9.13 22.07 20.37
C ARG A 16 8.90 21.31 19.06
N LEU A 17 8.65 20.01 19.11
CA LEU A 17 8.53 19.18 17.91
C LEU A 17 7.19 19.38 17.17
N GLY A 18 6.10 19.67 17.87
CA GLY A 18 4.80 19.98 17.27
C GLY A 18 4.74 21.28 16.46
N ALA A 19 5.74 22.17 16.61
CA ALA A 19 5.84 23.41 15.84
C ALA A 19 6.65 23.25 14.54
N ILE A 20 7.31 22.10 14.35
CA ILE A 20 8.15 21.81 13.20
C ILE A 20 7.25 21.37 12.05
N ASP A 21 7.23 22.13 10.96
CA ASP A 21 6.46 21.79 9.77
C ASP A 21 7.17 20.73 8.91
N ILE A 22 6.42 20.12 7.99
CA ILE A 22 6.96 19.13 7.05
C ILE A 22 8.08 19.73 6.16
N THR A 23 8.02 21.03 5.87
CA THR A 23 9.07 21.73 5.11
C THR A 23 10.42 21.62 5.81
N THR A 24 10.44 21.79 7.13
CA THR A 24 11.64 21.69 7.96
C THR A 24 12.20 20.26 7.92
N ILE A 25 11.35 19.23 7.96
CA ILE A 25 11.78 17.83 7.82
C ILE A 25 12.48 17.60 6.48
N TRP A 26 11.95 18.16 5.39
CA TRP A 26 12.61 18.10 4.08
C TRP A 26 13.96 18.81 4.06
N HIS A 27 14.13 19.92 4.80
CA HIS A 27 15.43 20.56 4.96
C HIS A 27 16.43 19.71 5.76
N VAL A 28 15.97 18.97 6.77
CA VAL A 28 16.81 18.00 7.48
C VAL A 28 17.27 16.89 6.55
N ILE A 29 16.38 16.34 5.72
CA ILE A 29 16.71 15.35 4.69
C ILE A 29 17.79 15.88 3.74
N ASN A 30 17.62 17.11 3.24
CA ASN A 30 18.59 17.73 2.34
C ASN A 30 19.97 17.91 2.96
N ALA A 31 20.01 18.30 4.24
CA ALA A 31 21.26 18.40 4.97
C ALA A 31 21.86 17.00 5.18
N GLY A 32 21.04 16.04 5.61
CA GLY A 32 21.49 14.69 5.89
C GLY A 32 22.02 13.96 4.66
N ASP A 33 21.42 14.14 3.50
CA ASP A 33 21.97 13.62 2.24
C ASP A 33 23.29 14.30 1.87
N LYS A 34 23.36 15.63 1.94
CA LYS A 34 24.58 16.40 1.63
C LYS A 34 25.75 16.03 2.52
N TYR A 35 25.48 15.71 3.79
CA TYR A 35 26.49 15.37 4.80
C TYR A 35 26.54 13.87 5.13
N LEU A 36 25.85 13.03 4.36
CA LEU A 36 25.84 11.56 4.47
C LEU A 36 25.49 11.02 5.87
N PHE A 37 24.45 11.59 6.51
CA PHE A 37 23.97 11.15 7.83
C PHE A 37 23.62 9.65 7.86
N SER A 38 23.18 9.09 6.73
CA SER A 38 22.83 7.66 6.62
C SER A 38 24.02 6.72 6.75
N ASP A 39 25.23 7.21 6.50
CA ASP A 39 26.45 6.39 6.42
C ASP A 39 27.22 6.39 7.76
N ASP A 40 26.84 7.27 8.68
CA ASP A 40 27.41 7.42 10.02
C ASP A 40 26.34 7.09 11.08
N GLU A 41 26.49 5.95 11.76
CA GLU A 41 25.52 5.51 12.78
C GLU A 41 25.35 6.52 13.93
N GLU A 42 26.40 7.27 14.29
CA GLU A 42 26.34 8.29 15.35
C GLU A 42 25.44 9.48 14.97
N LEU A 43 25.24 9.70 13.66
CA LEU A 43 24.33 10.73 13.13
C LEU A 43 22.97 10.16 12.75
N ALA A 44 22.92 8.92 12.25
CA ALA A 44 21.70 8.25 11.82
C ALA A 44 20.75 8.00 12.99
N ASP A 45 21.23 7.46 14.11
CA ASP A 45 20.37 7.05 15.22
C ASP A 45 19.66 8.24 15.89
N PRO A 46 20.33 9.36 16.22
CA PRO A 46 19.65 10.54 16.72
C PRO A 46 18.64 11.13 15.72
N ALA A 47 18.94 11.07 14.42
CA ALA A 47 18.04 11.56 13.38
C ALA A 47 16.77 10.70 13.25
N ARG A 48 16.91 9.36 13.34
CA ARG A 48 15.79 8.42 13.37
C ARG A 48 14.88 8.68 14.59
N GLU A 49 15.47 8.83 15.77
CA GLU A 49 14.71 9.08 17.00
C GLU A 49 14.01 10.45 16.97
N PHE A 50 14.70 11.49 16.47
CA PHE A 50 14.10 12.80 16.22
C PHE A 50 12.85 12.69 15.34
N PHE A 51 12.96 12.00 14.19
CA PHE A 51 11.84 11.88 13.26
C PHE A 51 10.68 11.06 13.86
N LYS A 52 10.98 9.99 14.59
CA LYS A 52 9.97 9.17 15.28
C LYS A 52 9.17 9.99 16.29
N LEU A 53 9.83 10.80 17.12
CA LEU A 53 9.15 11.69 18.06
C LEU A 53 8.35 12.78 17.35
N TRP A 54 8.90 13.36 16.29
CA TRP A 54 8.19 14.34 15.47
C TRP A 54 6.93 13.74 14.84
N TYR A 55 7.03 12.55 14.24
CA TYR A 55 5.93 11.86 13.59
C TYR A 55 4.79 11.59 14.58
N ALA A 56 5.11 11.05 15.77
CA ALA A 56 4.13 10.74 16.80
C ALA A 56 3.34 11.98 17.30
N GLN A 57 3.92 13.17 17.23
CA GLN A 57 3.26 14.42 17.64
C GLN A 57 2.49 15.12 16.52
N ASN A 58 2.92 14.96 15.26
CA ASN A 58 2.44 15.76 14.13
C ASN A 58 1.58 14.98 13.14
N VAL A 59 1.54 13.65 13.24
CA VAL A 59 0.86 12.80 12.27
C VAL A 59 -0.17 11.92 12.98
N ASP A 60 -1.44 12.19 12.70
CA ASP A 60 -2.56 11.34 13.09
C ASP A 60 -3.25 10.82 11.82
N LEU A 61 -2.94 9.58 11.43
CA LEU A 61 -3.52 8.95 10.24
C LEU A 61 -5.03 8.69 10.34
N ASP A 62 -5.59 8.59 11.56
CA ASP A 62 -7.02 8.36 11.74
C ASP A 62 -7.82 9.65 11.46
N SER A 63 -7.17 10.82 11.60
CA SER A 63 -7.73 12.11 11.22
C SER A 63 -7.70 12.38 9.71
N PHE A 64 -6.98 11.57 8.93
CA PHE A 64 -6.76 11.84 7.51
C PHE A 64 -8.05 11.67 6.69
N THR A 65 -8.44 12.74 5.99
CA THR A 65 -9.52 12.72 5.01
C THR A 65 -8.98 12.67 3.58
N PRO A 66 -9.72 12.13 2.59
CA PRO A 66 -9.26 12.03 1.20
C PRO A 66 -9.32 13.37 0.44
N ASP A 67 -9.20 14.50 1.14
CA ASP A 67 -9.15 15.83 0.56
C ASP A 67 -7.74 16.14 0.00
N LEU A 68 -7.65 17.25 -0.74
CA LEU A 68 -6.42 17.64 -1.43
C LEU A 68 -5.28 17.96 -0.45
N ALA A 69 -5.56 18.61 0.68
CA ALA A 69 -4.52 19.03 1.62
C ALA A 69 -3.91 17.82 2.32
N THR A 70 -4.74 16.93 2.86
CA THR A 70 -4.29 15.68 3.49
C THR A 70 -3.57 14.79 2.49
N THR A 71 -4.10 14.64 1.26
CA THR A 71 -3.42 13.86 0.21
C THR A 71 -2.05 14.44 -0.12
N THR A 72 -1.93 15.76 -0.20
CA THR A 72 -0.66 16.44 -0.46
C THR A 72 0.33 16.20 0.68
N PHE A 73 -0.12 16.35 1.93
CA PHE A 73 0.70 16.06 3.10
C PHE A 73 1.17 14.60 3.12
N ALA A 74 0.28 13.65 2.84
CA ALA A 74 0.62 12.24 2.79
C ALA A 74 1.68 11.92 1.72
N ARG A 75 1.59 12.58 0.55
CA ARG A 75 2.58 12.46 -0.53
C ARG A 75 3.93 13.06 -0.14
N GLN A 76 3.96 14.09 0.70
CA GLN A 76 5.18 14.70 1.24
C GLN A 76 5.83 13.86 2.34
N LEU A 77 5.09 12.97 2.99
CA LEU A 77 5.52 12.26 4.18
C LEU A 77 6.20 10.91 3.89
N ALA A 78 5.90 10.29 2.74
CA ALA A 78 6.45 8.99 2.37
C ALA A 78 7.98 8.97 2.28
N LEU A 79 8.59 9.98 1.65
CA LEU A 79 10.05 10.08 1.57
C LEU A 79 10.71 10.25 2.95
N PRO A 80 10.26 11.17 3.82
CA PRO A 80 10.75 11.24 5.20
C PRO A 80 10.69 9.91 5.95
N CYS A 81 9.57 9.19 5.89
CA CYS A 81 9.47 7.89 6.56
C CYS A 81 10.51 6.87 6.06
N HIS A 82 10.85 6.90 4.77
CA HIS A 82 11.90 6.05 4.21
C HIS A 82 13.30 6.55 4.60
N PHE A 83 13.57 7.85 4.49
CA PHE A 83 14.87 8.45 4.78
C PHE A 83 15.30 8.19 6.24
N PHE A 84 14.39 8.41 7.19
CA PHE A 84 14.63 8.20 8.61
C PHE A 84 14.36 6.75 9.05
N ASP A 85 14.29 5.81 8.11
CA ASP A 85 14.15 4.37 8.38
C ASP A 85 13.03 4.04 9.39
N HIS A 86 11.84 4.62 9.18
CA HIS A 86 10.67 4.41 10.02
C HIS A 86 9.66 3.48 9.31
N PRO A 87 9.79 2.14 9.48
CA PRO A 87 9.08 1.18 8.64
C PRO A 87 7.56 1.18 8.85
N GLU A 88 7.08 1.36 10.09
CA GLU A 88 5.65 1.40 10.40
C GLU A 88 4.98 2.61 9.76
N ALA A 89 5.58 3.79 9.92
CA ALA A 89 5.08 5.03 9.33
C ALA A 89 5.10 4.98 7.79
N PHE A 90 6.16 4.39 7.21
CA PHE A 90 6.28 4.23 5.76
C PHE A 90 5.22 3.28 5.19
N ALA A 91 5.00 2.13 5.84
CA ALA A 91 3.95 1.21 5.43
C ALA A 91 2.56 1.85 5.58
N ALA A 92 2.28 2.49 6.71
CA ALA A 92 0.98 3.11 6.97
C ALA A 92 0.67 4.22 5.95
N ILE A 93 1.63 5.10 5.64
CA ILE A 93 1.39 6.20 4.69
C ILE A 93 1.24 5.70 3.25
N THR A 94 2.05 4.73 2.83
CA THR A 94 1.97 4.16 1.48
C THR A 94 0.69 3.33 1.28
N LYS A 95 0.23 2.64 2.34
CA LYS A 95 -1.11 2.02 2.37
C LYS A 95 -2.19 3.07 2.23
N TRP A 96 -2.15 4.13 3.05
CA TRP A 96 -3.15 5.19 2.99
C TRP A 96 -3.23 5.80 1.57
N LEU A 97 -2.09 6.10 0.95
CA LEU A 97 -2.03 6.61 -0.42
C LEU A 97 -2.66 5.64 -1.44
N ALA A 98 -2.32 4.35 -1.39
CA ALA A 98 -2.85 3.35 -2.31
C ALA A 98 -4.39 3.24 -2.26
N TYR A 99 -4.96 3.30 -1.05
CA TYR A 99 -6.39 3.11 -0.81
C TYR A 99 -7.22 4.40 -0.96
N ASN A 100 -6.68 5.57 -0.59
CA ASN A 100 -7.46 6.81 -0.48
C ASN A 100 -7.21 7.80 -1.61
N CYS A 101 -6.08 7.74 -2.33
CA CYS A 101 -5.86 8.66 -3.45
C CYS A 101 -6.82 8.38 -4.61
N VAL A 102 -7.19 9.46 -5.31
CA VAL A 102 -7.85 9.39 -6.62
C VAL A 102 -6.80 9.56 -7.71
N GLY A 103 -6.92 8.78 -8.78
CA GLY A 103 -6.01 8.86 -9.92
C GLY A 103 -4.61 8.31 -9.62
N HIS A 104 -3.63 8.86 -10.33
CA HIS A 104 -2.23 8.48 -10.23
C HIS A 104 -1.58 9.11 -8.99
N ILE A 105 -0.86 8.29 -8.23
CA ILE A 105 -0.14 8.75 -7.05
C ILE A 105 1.18 9.34 -7.52
N GLN A 106 1.49 10.52 -7.03
CA GLN A 106 2.73 11.24 -7.32
C GLN A 106 3.37 11.64 -6.00
N GLU A 107 4.69 11.77 -6.00
CA GLU A 107 5.36 12.47 -4.91
C GLU A 107 4.93 13.94 -4.90
N SER A 108 4.95 14.54 -3.71
CA SER A 108 4.78 15.98 -3.56
C SER A 108 5.93 16.50 -2.72
N VAL A 109 6.51 17.61 -3.18
CA VAL A 109 7.56 18.35 -2.48
C VAL A 109 6.91 19.61 -1.87
N PRO A 110 7.33 20.07 -0.68
CA PRO A 110 6.83 21.32 -0.11
C PRO A 110 7.06 22.51 -1.05
N VAL A 111 6.07 23.41 -1.18
CA VAL A 111 6.01 24.48 -2.21
C VAL A 111 7.24 25.40 -2.23
N LYS A 112 7.88 25.62 -1.09
CA LYS A 112 9.05 26.52 -0.94
C LYS A 112 10.39 25.79 -0.92
N PHE A 113 10.38 24.48 -1.10
CA PHE A 113 11.59 23.67 -1.00
C PHE A 113 12.30 23.58 -2.36
N LYS A 114 13.60 23.91 -2.39
CA LYS A 114 14.44 23.77 -3.58
C LYS A 114 15.16 22.44 -3.52
N PHE A 115 14.73 21.51 -4.36
CA PHE A 115 15.29 20.17 -4.47
C PHE A 115 16.56 20.20 -5.33
N VAL A 116 17.73 20.18 -4.70
CA VAL A 116 19.03 20.05 -5.40
C VAL A 116 19.48 18.62 -5.22
N HIS A 117 19.53 17.86 -6.32
CA HIS A 117 19.91 16.45 -6.44
C HIS A 117 20.38 15.79 -5.13
N LEU A 118 19.50 15.03 -4.48
CA LEU A 118 19.91 14.11 -3.42
C LEU A 118 20.67 12.93 -4.05
N HIS A 119 21.72 12.45 -3.38
CA HIS A 119 22.35 11.15 -3.68
C HIS A 119 21.38 9.99 -3.38
N LEU A 120 20.50 10.19 -2.40
CA LEU A 120 19.34 9.36 -2.13
C LEU A 120 18.32 9.56 -3.24
N CYS A 121 18.28 8.62 -4.18
CA CYS A 121 17.32 8.63 -5.28
C CYS A 121 15.87 8.55 -4.75
N PRO A 122 15.06 9.62 -4.79
CA PRO A 122 13.64 9.53 -4.49
C PRO A 122 12.89 9.45 -5.83
N PRO A 123 12.60 8.24 -6.30
CA PRO A 123 11.24 7.93 -6.76
C PRO A 123 10.79 6.49 -6.45
N ASP A 124 11.55 5.72 -5.66
CA ASP A 124 11.38 4.25 -5.58
C ASP A 124 10.05 3.80 -4.97
N PHE A 125 9.28 4.66 -4.29
CA PHE A 125 7.99 4.27 -3.74
C PHE A 125 6.80 4.55 -4.69
N VAL A 126 6.89 5.56 -5.57
CA VAL A 126 5.75 6.02 -6.38
C VAL A 126 5.29 4.93 -7.35
N GLY A 127 6.23 4.30 -8.05
CA GLY A 127 5.95 3.17 -8.96
C GLY A 127 5.28 2.00 -8.23
N PRO A 128 5.91 1.44 -7.18
CA PRO A 128 5.33 0.40 -6.34
C PRO A 128 3.96 0.72 -5.75
N VAL A 129 3.72 1.93 -5.23
CA VAL A 129 2.42 2.31 -4.66
C VAL A 129 1.34 2.38 -5.76
N ASN A 130 1.66 2.89 -6.96
CA ASN A 130 0.73 2.84 -8.08
C ASN A 130 0.46 1.40 -8.56
N HIS A 131 1.47 0.53 -8.55
CA HIS A 131 1.31 -0.89 -8.84
C HIS A 131 0.40 -1.56 -7.81
N ALA A 132 0.59 -1.27 -6.51
CA ALA A 132 -0.30 -1.74 -5.45
C ALA A 132 -1.74 -1.28 -5.67
N ARG A 133 -1.95 0.00 -5.99
CA ARG A 133 -3.26 0.55 -6.34
C ARG A 133 -3.91 -0.15 -7.54
N GLY A 134 -3.15 -0.45 -8.60
CA GLY A 134 -3.62 -1.25 -9.73
C GLY A 134 -3.96 -2.69 -9.36
N SER A 135 -3.18 -3.29 -8.45
CA SER A 135 -3.41 -4.63 -7.89
C SER A 135 -4.72 -4.66 -7.08
N LEU A 136 -5.01 -3.63 -6.27
CA LEU A 136 -6.28 -3.47 -5.56
C LEU A 136 -7.49 -3.44 -6.50
N LYS A 137 -7.40 -2.65 -7.59
CA LYS A 137 -8.44 -2.64 -8.64
C LYS A 137 -8.64 -4.04 -9.21
N THR A 138 -7.55 -4.73 -9.54
CA THR A 138 -7.59 -6.07 -10.13
C THR A 138 -8.22 -7.09 -9.18
N THR A 139 -7.87 -7.07 -7.89
CA THR A 139 -8.44 -7.93 -6.85
C THR A 139 -9.94 -7.67 -6.71
N LEU A 140 -10.35 -6.41 -6.64
CA LEU A 140 -11.77 -6.04 -6.56
C LEU A 140 -12.54 -6.48 -7.81
N HIS A 141 -12.00 -6.20 -9.00
CA HIS A 141 -12.59 -6.59 -10.28
C HIS A 141 -12.82 -8.10 -10.33
N ARG A 142 -11.80 -8.90 -10.04
CA ARG A 142 -11.90 -10.37 -10.01
C ARG A 142 -12.95 -10.85 -9.00
N GLY A 143 -12.99 -10.24 -7.81
CA GLY A 143 -13.96 -10.56 -6.78
C GLY A 143 -15.41 -10.32 -7.21
N LEU A 144 -15.68 -9.21 -7.89
CA LEU A 144 -17.02 -8.88 -8.41
C LEU A 144 -17.36 -9.69 -9.67
N TRP A 145 -16.38 -9.96 -10.54
CA TRP A 145 -16.62 -10.55 -11.86
C TRP A 145 -16.66 -12.08 -11.85
N ASN A 146 -15.80 -12.77 -11.11
CA ASN A 146 -15.59 -14.21 -11.29
C ASN A 146 -16.88 -15.03 -11.18
N ARG A 147 -17.68 -14.80 -10.12
CA ARG A 147 -18.90 -15.58 -9.89
C ARG A 147 -20.01 -15.27 -10.89
N VAL A 148 -20.20 -14.00 -11.26
CA VAL A 148 -21.20 -13.62 -12.27
C VAL A 148 -20.76 -14.05 -13.67
N GLY A 149 -19.46 -13.99 -13.96
CA GLY A 149 -18.86 -14.52 -15.19
C GLY A 149 -19.09 -16.02 -15.34
N ASP A 150 -18.95 -16.79 -14.26
CA ASP A 150 -19.27 -18.22 -14.27
C ASP A 150 -20.75 -18.49 -14.49
N LEU A 151 -21.64 -17.67 -13.91
CA LEU A 151 -23.08 -17.75 -14.18
C LEU A 151 -23.38 -17.49 -15.66
N LEU A 152 -22.80 -16.44 -16.25
CA LEU A 152 -22.96 -16.08 -17.66
C LEU A 152 -22.49 -17.22 -18.58
N LYS A 153 -21.31 -17.80 -18.32
CA LYS A 153 -20.77 -18.93 -19.10
C LYS A 153 -21.66 -20.18 -19.01
N LYS A 154 -22.16 -20.52 -17.82
CA LYS A 154 -23.07 -21.66 -17.65
C LYS A 154 -24.41 -21.43 -18.33
N GLY A 155 -24.91 -20.19 -18.27
CA GLY A 155 -26.13 -19.77 -18.94
C GLY A 155 -26.05 -19.86 -20.45
N SER A 156 -24.98 -19.32 -21.05
CA SER A 156 -24.77 -19.36 -22.50
C SER A 156 -24.63 -20.77 -23.05
N ASN A 157 -24.12 -21.71 -22.24
CA ASN A 157 -23.91 -23.10 -22.63
C ASN A 157 -25.12 -24.00 -22.33
N GLY A 158 -26.27 -23.43 -21.93
CA GLY A 158 -27.48 -24.20 -21.63
C GLY A 158 -27.40 -25.05 -20.35
N ILE A 159 -26.36 -24.86 -19.52
CA ILE A 159 -26.13 -25.62 -18.28
C ILE A 159 -26.88 -24.98 -17.10
N ALA A 160 -27.13 -23.67 -17.14
CA ALA A 160 -27.88 -22.97 -16.09
C ALA A 160 -29.39 -22.91 -16.38
N CYS A 161 -30.17 -22.54 -15.37
CA CYS A 161 -31.62 -22.33 -15.55
C CYS A 161 -31.92 -21.08 -16.40
N ALA A 162 -33.12 -20.99 -16.97
CA ALA A 162 -33.57 -19.86 -17.80
C ALA A 162 -33.42 -18.46 -17.14
N HIS A 163 -33.35 -18.38 -15.81
CA HIS A 163 -33.24 -17.12 -15.06
C HIS A 163 -31.80 -16.57 -14.92
N TRP A 164 -30.80 -17.18 -15.56
CA TRP A 164 -29.40 -16.73 -15.43
C TRP A 164 -29.21 -15.29 -15.91
N ALA A 165 -29.87 -14.91 -17.02
CA ALA A 165 -29.76 -13.58 -17.61
C ALA A 165 -30.40 -12.52 -16.70
N GLU A 166 -31.57 -12.81 -16.14
CA GLU A 166 -32.24 -11.95 -15.17
C GLU A 166 -31.40 -11.77 -13.91
N THR A 167 -30.80 -12.85 -13.40
CA THR A 167 -29.92 -12.79 -12.22
C THR A 167 -28.71 -11.90 -12.48
N ALA A 168 -28.02 -12.09 -13.60
CA ALA A 168 -26.86 -11.27 -13.96
C ALA A 168 -27.25 -9.81 -14.18
N GLY A 169 -28.39 -9.55 -14.86
CA GLY A 169 -28.92 -8.21 -15.05
C GLY A 169 -29.24 -7.50 -13.74
N ARG A 170 -29.88 -8.19 -12.78
CA ARG A 170 -30.14 -7.63 -11.45
C ARG A 170 -28.86 -7.39 -10.65
N TYR A 171 -27.87 -8.27 -10.78
CA TYR A 171 -26.56 -8.09 -10.16
C TYR A 171 -25.85 -6.83 -10.66
N PHE A 172 -25.73 -6.67 -11.99
CA PHE A 172 -25.15 -5.46 -12.58
C PHE A 172 -25.99 -4.22 -12.25
N GLY A 173 -27.33 -4.32 -12.30
CA GLY A 173 -28.21 -3.22 -11.90
C GLY A 173 -28.01 -2.78 -10.45
N ALA A 174 -27.76 -3.71 -9.53
CA ALA A 174 -27.42 -3.38 -8.14
C ALA A 174 -26.05 -2.69 -8.03
N LEU A 175 -25.03 -3.15 -8.75
CA LEU A 175 -23.72 -2.47 -8.78
C LEU A 175 -23.76 -1.09 -9.43
N THR A 176 -24.60 -0.90 -10.47
CA THR A 176 -24.79 0.40 -11.13
C THR A 176 -25.50 1.39 -10.20
N LYS A 177 -26.46 0.95 -9.39
CA LYS A 177 -27.11 1.81 -8.38
C LYS A 177 -26.13 2.34 -7.31
N LEU A 178 -25.06 1.60 -7.06
CA LEU A 178 -23.97 2.02 -6.16
C LEU A 178 -22.87 2.81 -6.88
N GLU A 179 -23.04 3.11 -8.16
CA GLU A 179 -22.04 3.79 -9.00
C GLU A 179 -20.71 3.04 -9.13
N VAL A 180 -20.69 1.72 -8.86
CA VAL A 180 -19.46 0.90 -8.95
C VAL A 180 -19.30 0.26 -10.33
N TYR A 181 -20.38 -0.03 -11.04
CA TYR A 181 -20.31 -0.64 -12.37
C TYR A 181 -20.50 0.39 -13.49
N PRO A 182 -19.64 0.39 -14.55
CA PRO A 182 -18.42 -0.43 -14.72
C PRO A 182 -17.25 0.04 -13.86
N LEU A 183 -16.53 -0.91 -13.23
CA LEU A 183 -15.48 -0.61 -12.24
C LEU A 183 -14.35 0.23 -12.83
N GLU A 184 -14.01 0.03 -14.09
CA GLU A 184 -12.96 0.76 -14.80
C GLU A 184 -13.24 2.27 -14.83
N LEU A 185 -14.51 2.64 -15.02
CA LEU A 185 -14.95 4.03 -15.09
C LEU A 185 -15.08 4.65 -13.70
N SER A 186 -15.56 3.88 -12.72
CA SER A 186 -15.72 4.35 -11.35
C SER A 186 -14.37 4.52 -10.64
N PHE A 187 -13.41 3.63 -10.92
CA PHE A 187 -12.08 3.62 -10.29
C PHE A 187 -11.20 4.82 -10.68
N SER A 188 -11.37 5.39 -11.87
CA SER A 188 -10.60 6.57 -12.28
C SER A 188 -11.02 7.84 -11.53
N LYS A 189 -12.25 7.87 -11.01
CA LYS A 189 -12.85 9.03 -10.32
C LYS A 189 -12.89 8.90 -8.81
N ASN A 190 -12.69 7.70 -8.27
CA ASN A 190 -12.88 7.40 -6.87
C ASN A 190 -11.67 6.70 -6.24
N SER A 191 -11.55 6.84 -4.93
CA SER A 191 -10.60 6.06 -4.15
C SER A 191 -11.07 4.60 -4.02
N ILE A 192 -10.15 3.68 -3.70
CA ILE A 192 -10.55 2.29 -3.40
C ILE A 192 -11.48 2.29 -2.18
N ASN A 193 -11.16 3.03 -1.12
CA ASN A 193 -11.97 3.04 0.10
C ASN A 193 -13.39 3.57 -0.14
N THR A 194 -13.56 4.57 -1.01
CA THR A 194 -14.90 5.06 -1.41
C THR A 194 -15.70 3.93 -2.07
N LEU A 195 -15.12 3.24 -3.06
CA LEU A 195 -15.78 2.13 -3.75
C LEU A 195 -16.11 0.96 -2.80
N LEU A 196 -15.18 0.62 -1.90
CA LEU A 196 -15.39 -0.41 -0.89
C LEU A 196 -16.46 -0.01 0.14
N GLY A 197 -16.61 1.29 0.41
CA GLY A 197 -17.69 1.85 1.21
C GLY A 197 -19.04 1.61 0.56
N TRP A 198 -19.21 2.04 -0.69
CA TRP A 198 -20.46 1.84 -1.44
C TRP A 198 -20.83 0.37 -1.60
N LEU A 199 -19.85 -0.51 -1.85
CA LEU A 199 -20.07 -1.95 -1.92
C LEU A 199 -20.49 -2.58 -0.58
N GLY A 200 -20.25 -1.89 0.54
CA GLY A 200 -20.78 -2.28 1.85
C GLY A 200 -22.31 -2.31 1.89
N ASP A 201 -22.95 -1.44 1.11
CA ASP A 201 -24.41 -1.31 1.01
C ASP A 201 -25.00 -2.20 -0.09
N PHE A 202 -24.18 -3.05 -0.73
CA PHE A 202 -24.66 -3.96 -1.76
C PHE A 202 -25.71 -4.90 -1.22
N HIS A 203 -26.88 -4.87 -1.86
CA HIS A 203 -27.97 -5.77 -1.57
C HIS A 203 -28.61 -6.31 -2.85
N LEU A 204 -28.66 -7.63 -2.96
CA LEU A 204 -29.41 -8.33 -3.99
C LEU A 204 -30.35 -9.36 -3.35
N ASN A 205 -31.65 -9.09 -3.43
CA ASN A 205 -32.69 -10.03 -3.05
C ASN A 205 -33.00 -10.95 -4.24
N ASN A 206 -32.36 -12.12 -4.27
CA ASN A 206 -32.63 -13.09 -5.32
C ASN A 206 -33.57 -14.21 -4.82
N LYS A 207 -34.82 -14.19 -5.29
CA LYS A 207 -35.86 -15.15 -4.92
C LYS A 207 -35.97 -16.35 -5.87
N ILE A 208 -34.95 -16.60 -6.70
CA ILE A 208 -34.98 -17.69 -7.67
C ILE A 208 -34.86 -19.05 -6.96
N ILE A 209 -35.86 -19.90 -7.16
CA ILE A 209 -35.95 -21.25 -6.59
C ILE A 209 -35.45 -22.26 -7.64
N GLY A 210 -34.74 -23.30 -7.20
CA GLY A 210 -34.40 -24.46 -8.05
C GLY A 210 -33.10 -24.37 -8.86
N CYS A 211 -32.32 -23.30 -8.77
CA CYS A 211 -31.00 -23.21 -9.44
C CYS A 211 -29.90 -22.79 -8.48
N TYR A 212 -28.92 -23.68 -8.23
CA TYR A 212 -27.79 -23.41 -7.34
C TYR A 212 -26.94 -22.21 -7.79
N SER A 213 -26.71 -22.06 -9.10
CA SER A 213 -25.92 -20.95 -9.65
C SER A 213 -26.62 -19.59 -9.48
N CYS A 214 -27.94 -19.53 -9.69
CA CYS A 214 -28.70 -18.28 -9.53
C CYS A 214 -28.95 -17.97 -8.05
N LYS A 215 -29.19 -18.99 -7.21
CA LYS A 215 -29.37 -18.89 -5.76
C LYS A 215 -28.06 -18.63 -4.99
N ALA A 216 -26.95 -18.34 -5.68
CA ALA A 216 -25.72 -17.95 -5.01
C ALA A 216 -25.99 -16.76 -4.08
N ASP A 217 -25.32 -16.73 -2.93
CA ASP A 217 -25.40 -15.59 -2.02
C ASP A 217 -24.53 -14.45 -2.53
N TRP A 218 -25.07 -13.69 -3.48
CA TRP A 218 -24.38 -12.56 -4.11
C TRP A 218 -23.94 -11.49 -3.11
N ASN A 219 -24.67 -11.34 -2.00
CA ASN A 219 -24.29 -10.41 -0.93
C ASN A 219 -23.00 -10.89 -0.26
N ARG A 220 -22.91 -12.19 0.05
CA ARG A 220 -21.69 -12.79 0.60
C ARG A 220 -20.52 -12.73 -0.39
N GLU A 221 -20.76 -12.94 -1.68
CA GLU A 221 -19.71 -12.83 -2.71
C GLU A 221 -19.12 -11.42 -2.77
N VAL A 222 -19.98 -10.39 -2.82
CA VAL A 222 -19.52 -8.98 -2.82
C VAL A 222 -18.82 -8.62 -1.51
N LYS A 223 -19.37 -9.01 -0.35
CA LYS A 223 -18.71 -8.82 0.95
C LYS A 223 -17.34 -9.49 1.02
N SER A 224 -17.21 -10.68 0.43
CA SER A 224 -15.93 -11.40 0.36
C SER A 224 -14.93 -10.68 -0.55
N ALA A 225 -15.38 -10.11 -1.67
CA ALA A 225 -14.55 -9.28 -2.53
C ALA A 225 -14.04 -8.03 -1.78
N VAL A 226 -14.93 -7.34 -1.05
CA VAL A 226 -14.57 -6.19 -0.21
C VAL A 226 -13.53 -6.57 0.85
N TYR A 227 -13.77 -7.66 1.58
CA TYR A 227 -12.87 -8.15 2.62
C TYR A 227 -11.46 -8.44 2.07
N ARG A 228 -11.38 -9.18 0.95
CA ARG A 228 -10.11 -9.50 0.31
C ARG A 228 -9.36 -8.25 -0.15
N THR A 229 -10.06 -7.30 -0.77
CA THR A 229 -9.42 -6.05 -1.22
C THR A 229 -8.93 -5.19 -0.05
N ARG A 230 -9.65 -5.13 1.08
CA ARG A 230 -9.22 -4.39 2.28
C ARG A 230 -7.91 -4.92 2.88
N GLY A 231 -7.71 -6.23 2.85
CA GLY A 231 -6.51 -6.89 3.37
C GLY A 231 -5.43 -7.18 2.32
N HIS A 232 -5.57 -6.67 1.10
CA HIS A 232 -4.68 -7.06 -0.01
C HIS A 232 -3.32 -6.35 0.01
N PHE A 233 -3.20 -5.19 0.65
CA PHE A 233 -1.95 -4.44 0.70
C PHE A 233 -1.77 -3.75 2.05
N ASP A 234 -0.60 -3.95 2.66
CA ASP A 234 -0.28 -3.44 4.00
C ASP A 234 0.60 -2.19 3.99
N GLY A 235 0.88 -1.64 2.81
CA GLY A 235 1.93 -0.64 2.64
C GLY A 235 3.20 -1.26 2.08
N LEU A 236 4.12 -0.42 1.62
CA LEU A 236 5.44 -0.88 1.22
C LEU A 236 6.29 -1.22 2.44
N CYS A 237 7.19 -2.19 2.28
CA CYS A 237 8.10 -2.65 3.33
C CYS A 237 9.53 -2.26 2.99
N ILE A 238 10.14 -1.39 3.81
CA ILE A 238 11.54 -0.93 3.64
C ILE A 238 12.48 -2.13 3.61
N ASP A 239 12.30 -3.09 4.53
CA ASP A 239 13.17 -4.26 4.60
C ASP A 239 13.10 -5.11 3.33
N CYS A 240 11.92 -5.25 2.72
CA CYS A 240 11.76 -5.96 1.44
C CYS A 240 12.42 -5.20 0.28
N MET A 241 12.29 -3.87 0.26
CA MET A 241 12.97 -3.03 -0.73
C MET A 241 14.48 -3.18 -0.62
N ASP A 242 15.04 -3.06 0.59
CA ASP A 242 16.49 -3.09 0.81
C ASP A 242 17.12 -4.47 0.64
N LYS A 243 16.40 -5.53 1.01
CA LYS A 243 16.87 -6.90 0.80
C LYS A 243 16.91 -7.27 -0.68
N SER A 244 16.00 -6.75 -1.49
CA SER A 244 15.90 -7.11 -2.92
C SER A 244 16.78 -6.26 -3.85
N LYS A 245 17.34 -5.15 -3.37
CA LYS A 245 18.34 -4.33 -4.10
C LYS A 245 19.67 -5.05 -4.27
N ILE A 246 20.11 -5.22 -5.51
CA ILE A 246 21.40 -5.85 -5.84
C ILE A 246 22.54 -5.12 -5.12
N LYS A 247 23.20 -5.79 -4.17
CA LYS A 247 24.40 -5.28 -3.52
C LYS A 247 25.62 -5.71 -4.33
N ASN A 248 26.39 -4.74 -4.82
CA ASN A 248 27.60 -4.99 -5.61
C ASN A 248 28.54 -5.96 -4.86
N GLY A 249 28.85 -7.12 -5.44
CA GLY A 249 30.00 -7.94 -5.05
C GLY A 249 29.77 -9.24 -4.27
N ARG A 250 28.58 -9.87 -4.29
CA ARG A 250 28.42 -11.24 -3.77
C ARG A 250 27.85 -12.18 -4.83
N ASN A 251 28.31 -13.44 -4.80
CA ASN A 251 27.80 -14.52 -5.64
C ASN A 251 26.27 -14.54 -5.62
N ASP A 252 25.67 -14.59 -6.81
CA ASP A 252 24.22 -14.52 -7.02
C ASP A 252 23.48 -15.53 -6.11
N GLU A 253 23.94 -16.78 -6.02
CA GLU A 253 23.19 -17.89 -5.38
C GLU A 253 22.86 -17.68 -3.87
N ASP A 254 23.84 -17.31 -3.03
CA ASP A 254 23.65 -17.08 -1.58
C ASP A 254 22.79 -15.84 -1.26
N TYR A 255 22.75 -14.88 -2.19
CA TYR A 255 21.95 -13.69 -2.06
C TYR A 255 20.46 -13.98 -2.33
N TRP A 256 20.14 -14.90 -3.25
CA TRP A 256 18.77 -15.20 -3.65
C TRP A 256 18.04 -16.19 -2.70
N GLU A 257 18.73 -17.17 -2.11
CA GLU A 257 18.11 -18.10 -1.14
C GLU A 257 17.53 -17.36 0.07
N LYS A 258 18.16 -16.25 0.48
CA LYS A 258 17.73 -15.42 1.62
C LYS A 258 16.54 -14.50 1.33
N LEU A 259 16.05 -14.48 0.09
CA LEU A 259 14.91 -13.65 -0.34
C LEU A 259 13.62 -14.45 -0.52
N GLY A 260 13.70 -15.78 -0.36
CA GLY A 260 12.55 -16.68 -0.38
C GLY A 260 11.65 -16.55 0.85
N ALA A 261 10.49 -17.21 0.77
CA ALA A 261 9.59 -17.31 1.91
C ALA A 261 10.19 -18.23 2.98
N VAL A 262 10.09 -17.82 4.24
CA VAL A 262 10.47 -18.62 5.41
C VAL A 262 9.18 -19.08 6.09
N ASP A 263 8.99 -20.39 6.24
CA ASP A 263 7.73 -21.01 6.71
C ASP A 263 6.49 -20.48 5.96
N GLY A 264 6.59 -20.40 4.63
CA GLY A 264 5.51 -19.89 3.78
C GLY A 264 5.23 -18.39 3.92
N ARG A 265 6.12 -17.61 4.54
CA ARG A 265 5.93 -16.18 4.76
C ARG A 265 7.12 -15.34 4.31
N PHE A 266 6.86 -14.26 3.59
CA PHE A 266 7.87 -13.32 3.12
C PHE A 266 8.21 -12.20 4.13
N ASP A 267 7.47 -12.08 5.22
CA ASP A 267 7.61 -11.01 6.22
C ASP A 267 8.38 -11.44 7.48
N LYS A 268 8.88 -12.68 7.56
CA LYS A 268 9.50 -13.25 8.77
C LYS A 268 10.67 -12.44 9.32
N ASP A 269 11.50 -11.93 8.41
CA ASP A 269 12.69 -11.15 8.77
C ASP A 269 12.46 -9.64 8.61
N CYS A 270 11.21 -9.19 8.52
CA CYS A 270 10.87 -7.78 8.39
C CYS A 270 10.44 -7.20 9.75
N ARG A 271 10.71 -5.93 9.98
CA ARG A 271 10.31 -5.17 11.18
C ARG A 271 8.80 -4.98 11.27
N ILE A 272 8.10 -5.09 10.14
CA ILE A 272 6.64 -5.06 10.07
C ILE A 272 6.09 -6.37 9.54
N ARG A 273 4.91 -6.76 10.04
CA ARG A 273 4.13 -7.87 9.51
C ARG A 273 3.39 -7.42 8.25
N HIS A 274 3.42 -8.21 7.18
CA HIS A 274 2.73 -7.86 5.94
C HIS A 274 2.36 -9.06 5.08
N ALA A 275 1.36 -8.89 4.22
CA ALA A 275 0.95 -9.89 3.24
C ALA A 275 1.98 -10.06 2.09
N ASP A 276 1.83 -11.15 1.33
CA ASP A 276 2.67 -11.45 0.16
C ASP A 276 2.64 -10.36 -0.90
N ASN A 277 1.47 -9.72 -1.09
CA ASN A 277 1.35 -8.67 -2.09
C ASN A 277 2.16 -7.43 -1.70
N THR A 278 2.34 -7.13 -0.40
CA THR A 278 3.28 -6.09 0.06
C THR A 278 4.72 -6.45 -0.32
N TRP A 279 5.17 -7.69 -0.08
CA TRP A 279 6.49 -8.14 -0.53
C TRP A 279 6.64 -8.01 -2.06
N TRP A 280 5.62 -8.45 -2.80
CA TRP A 280 5.64 -8.44 -4.27
C TRP A 280 5.82 -7.03 -4.85
N VAL A 281 5.08 -6.05 -4.33
CA VAL A 281 5.17 -4.68 -4.83
C VAL A 281 6.38 -3.94 -4.29
N SER A 282 6.89 -4.31 -3.11
CA SER A 282 8.11 -3.73 -2.51
C SER A 282 9.40 -4.27 -3.12
N TRP A 283 9.32 -5.16 -4.10
CA TRP A 283 10.49 -5.78 -4.73
C TRP A 283 11.22 -4.81 -5.67
N CYS A 284 12.49 -4.57 -5.39
CA CYS A 284 13.40 -3.72 -6.17
C CYS A 284 14.39 -4.52 -7.05
N GLY A 285 14.33 -5.86 -7.02
CA GLY A 285 15.19 -6.73 -7.82
C GLY A 285 14.62 -7.07 -9.21
N ARG A 286 15.22 -8.06 -9.91
CA ARG A 286 14.72 -8.53 -11.22
C ARG A 286 13.35 -9.20 -11.11
N ASP A 287 12.47 -8.90 -12.07
CA ASP A 287 11.09 -9.39 -12.12
C ASP A 287 10.97 -10.92 -12.25
N GLU A 288 11.89 -11.55 -12.99
CA GLU A 288 11.92 -13.00 -13.21
C GLU A 288 12.15 -13.77 -11.90
N HIS A 289 13.01 -13.24 -11.04
CA HIS A 289 13.32 -13.85 -9.74
C HIS A 289 12.13 -13.74 -8.80
N ARG A 290 11.48 -12.56 -8.75
CA ARG A 290 10.26 -12.36 -7.96
C ARG A 290 9.19 -13.40 -8.32
N ARG A 291 9.01 -13.67 -9.61
CA ARG A 291 8.06 -14.68 -10.11
C ARG A 291 8.45 -16.08 -9.64
N LYS A 292 9.72 -16.45 -9.82
CA LYS A 292 10.25 -17.76 -9.40
C LYS A 292 9.99 -18.04 -7.91
N LEU A 293 10.32 -17.09 -7.03
CA LEU A 293 10.11 -17.23 -5.57
C LEU A 293 8.62 -17.38 -5.20
N MET A 294 7.73 -16.66 -5.88
CA MET A 294 6.27 -16.83 -5.68
C MET A 294 5.77 -18.19 -6.13
N ASP A 295 6.29 -18.68 -7.27
CA ASP A 295 5.87 -19.97 -7.81
C ASP A 295 6.41 -21.13 -6.96
N GLU A 296 7.61 -21.00 -6.41
CA GLU A 296 8.19 -21.93 -5.42
C GLU A 296 7.36 -21.98 -4.14
N LYS A 297 7.02 -20.82 -3.56
CA LYS A 297 6.12 -20.75 -2.40
C LYS A 297 4.78 -21.44 -2.69
N ARG A 298 4.14 -21.11 -3.82
CA ARG A 298 2.86 -21.74 -4.21
C ARG A 298 2.97 -23.24 -4.46
N ALA A 299 4.15 -23.73 -4.83
CA ALA A 299 4.39 -25.16 -4.99
C ALA A 299 4.48 -25.85 -3.63
N GLN A 300 5.15 -25.23 -2.65
CA GLN A 300 5.22 -25.71 -1.27
C GLN A 300 3.83 -25.76 -0.63
N GLU A 301 3.04 -24.69 -0.75
CA GLU A 301 1.65 -24.64 -0.23
C GLU A 301 0.70 -25.68 -0.82
N ARG A 302 1.02 -26.26 -1.99
CA ARG A 302 0.23 -27.34 -2.61
C ARG A 302 0.61 -28.73 -2.12
N GLN A 303 1.76 -28.87 -1.45
CA GLN A 303 2.28 -30.15 -0.95
C GLN A 303 1.90 -30.39 0.51
N GLU A 304 1.50 -29.34 1.24
CA GLU A 304 0.94 -29.36 2.60
C GLU A 304 -0.59 -29.54 2.60
#